data_AF-A0A2G9LPG2-F1
#
_entry.id   AF-A0A2G9LPG2-F1
#
_cell.length_a   1.000
_cell.length_b   1.000
_cell.length_c   1.000
_cell.angle_alpha   90.00
_cell.angle_beta   90.00
_cell.angle_gamma   90.00
#
_symmetry.space_group_name_H-M   'P 1'
#
loop_
_entity.id
_entity.type
_entity.pdbx_description
1 polymer ?
#
loop_
_entity_poly.entity_id
_entity_poly.type
_entity_poly.pdbx_seq_one_letter_code
_entity_poly.pdbx_strand_id
1 'polypeptide(L)'
;MGFGNVASHLILFIALLSVTTTVAILFKGYITESGAALGVRQDLMASNLKTDITITNVNYNTTHNYTTITILNSGKTKLTVNLTDVFIDGLRYLRNTTARNLSVLNDTELVNPGIWDPDESAQAIVYDHIGAGTHTVTVTTQYGGKDLDSFSIA
;
A
#
# COMPACT_ATOMS: atom_id res chain seq x y z
N MET A 1 -3.89 32.40 64.25
CA MET A 1 -4.38 31.22 63.48
C MET A 1 -4.54 31.45 61.97
N GLY A 2 -4.29 32.66 61.42
CA GLY A 2 -4.41 32.89 59.97
C GLY A 2 -3.22 32.45 59.10
N PHE A 3 -1.98 32.53 59.62
CA PHE A 3 -0.77 32.28 58.83
C PHE A 3 -0.60 30.80 58.40
N GLY A 4 -1.01 29.86 59.26
CA GLY A 4 -0.99 28.43 58.92
C GLY A 4 -1.95 28.04 57.80
N ASN A 5 -3.15 28.64 57.77
CA ASN A 5 -4.11 28.44 56.69
C ASN A 5 -3.60 29.01 55.36
N VAL A 6 -2.98 30.20 55.39
CA VAL A 6 -2.37 30.81 54.20
C VAL A 6 -1.21 29.97 53.65
N ALA A 7 -0.32 29.48 54.52
CA ALA A 7 0.78 28.60 54.12
C ALA A 7 0.28 27.27 53.53
N SER A 8 -0.76 26.67 54.12
CA SER A 8 -1.35 25.43 53.61
C SER A 8 -2.01 25.63 52.24
N HIS A 9 -2.71 26.75 52.02
CA HIS A 9 -3.29 27.08 50.71
C HIS A 9 -2.22 27.31 49.63
N LEU A 10 -1.09 27.95 49.98
CA LEU A 10 0.04 28.13 49.07
C LEU A 10 0.66 26.80 48.64
N ILE A 11 0.86 25.87 49.58
CA ILE A 11 1.40 24.54 49.29
C ILE A 11 0.44 23.75 48.40
N LEU A 12 -0.86 23.76 48.71
CA LEU A 12 -1.89 23.12 47.89
C LEU A 12 -1.96 23.70 46.48
N PHE A 13 -1.83 25.01 46.34
CA PHE A 13 -1.85 25.68 45.05
C PHE A 13 -0.66 25.27 44.16
N ILE A 14 0.55 25.21 44.74
CA ILE A 14 1.75 24.76 44.01
C ILE A 14 1.61 23.29 43.58
N ALA A 15 1.10 22.42 44.46
CA ALA A 15 0.86 21.02 44.11
C ALA A 15 -0.19 20.86 43.00
N LEU A 16 -1.24 21.70 43.01
CA LEU A 16 -2.28 21.66 42.00
C LEU A 16 -1.76 22.17 40.64
N LEU A 17 -0.89 23.18 40.64
CA LEU A 17 -0.20 23.66 39.44
C LEU A 17 0.75 22.60 38.85
N SER A 18 1.48 21.85 39.67
CA SER A 18 2.39 20.81 39.17
C SER A 18 1.62 19.63 38.57
N VAL A 19 0.51 19.22 39.19
CA VAL A 19 -0.36 18.16 38.65
C VAL A 19 -1.00 18.61 37.33
N THR A 20 -1.56 19.82 37.28
CA THR A 20 -2.23 20.33 36.07
C THR A 20 -1.26 20.51 34.90
N THR A 21 -0.06 21.00 35.14
CA THR A 21 0.98 21.10 34.10
C THR A 21 1.42 19.73 33.58
N THR A 22 1.60 18.75 34.47
CA THR A 22 1.93 17.37 34.08
C THR A 22 0.84 16.76 33.20
N VAL A 23 -0.42 16.89 33.62
CA VAL A 23 -1.57 16.39 32.85
C VAL A 23 -1.65 17.08 31.48
N ALA A 24 -1.47 18.40 31.42
CA ALA A 24 -1.49 19.15 30.17
C ALA A 24 -0.39 18.69 29.19
N ILE A 25 0.82 18.40 29.70
CA ILE A 25 1.93 17.87 28.88
C ILE A 25 1.57 16.49 28.31
N LEU A 26 1.03 15.59 29.15
CA LEU A 26 0.63 14.25 28.71
C LEU A 26 -0.48 14.30 27.65
N PHE A 27 -1.50 15.12 27.85
CA PHE A 27 -2.58 15.31 26.88
C PHE A 27 -2.05 15.88 25.56
N LYS A 28 -1.12 16.85 25.60
CA LYS A 28 -0.51 17.39 24.38
C LYS A 28 0.25 16.32 23.60
N GLY A 29 1.03 15.47 24.28
CA GLY A 29 1.73 14.35 23.66
C GLY A 29 0.75 13.40 22.95
N TYR A 30 -0.28 12.97 23.68
CA TYR A 30 -1.32 12.08 23.15
C TYR A 30 -2.06 12.67 21.93
N ILE A 31 -2.44 13.96 21.98
CA ILE A 31 -3.11 14.64 20.86
C ILE A 31 -2.19 14.73 19.64
N THR A 32 -0.90 15.00 19.85
CA THR A 32 0.08 15.12 18.76
C THR A 32 0.30 13.77 18.07
N GLU A 33 0.51 12.71 18.84
CA GLU A 33 0.68 11.35 18.31
C GLU A 33 -0.60 10.87 17.61
N SER A 34 -1.76 11.10 18.22
CA SER A 34 -3.06 10.75 17.61
C SER A 34 -3.31 11.52 16.33
N GLY A 35 -2.99 12.82 16.30
CA GLY A 35 -3.10 13.66 15.11
C GLY A 35 -2.18 13.19 13.98
N ALA A 36 -0.93 12.84 14.30
CA ALA A 36 0.01 12.30 13.32
C ALA A 36 -0.46 10.94 12.76
N ALA A 37 -0.92 10.03 13.63
CA ALA A 37 -1.46 8.74 13.20
C ALA A 37 -2.72 8.89 12.33
N LEU A 38 -3.60 9.84 12.66
CA LEU A 38 -4.76 10.18 11.84
C LEU A 38 -4.35 10.74 10.47
N GLY A 39 -3.34 11.61 10.42
CA GLY A 39 -2.80 12.14 9.16
C GLY A 39 -2.29 11.03 8.24
N VAL A 40 -1.43 10.14 8.76
CA VAL A 40 -0.93 8.97 7.99
C VAL A 40 -2.06 8.08 7.50
N ARG A 41 -3.09 7.84 8.33
CA ARG A 41 -4.25 7.04 7.95
C ARG A 41 -5.09 7.73 6.86
N GLN A 42 -5.23 9.05 6.91
CA GLN A 42 -5.92 9.83 5.88
C GLN A 42 -5.15 9.76 4.55
N ASP A 43 -3.83 9.89 4.57
CA ASP A 43 -2.99 9.80 3.37
C ASP A 43 -3.03 8.41 2.73
N LEU A 44 -2.97 7.34 3.56
CA LEU A 44 -3.13 5.97 3.08
C LEU A 44 -4.52 5.74 2.50
N MET A 45 -5.57 6.20 3.17
CA MET A 45 -6.94 6.07 2.66
C MET A 45 -7.13 6.83 1.34
N ALA A 46 -6.59 8.05 1.24
CA ALA A 46 -6.63 8.82 0.00
C ALA A 46 -5.82 8.15 -1.12
N SER A 47 -4.70 7.53 -0.80
CA SER A 47 -3.91 6.75 -1.75
C SER A 47 -4.70 5.53 -2.23
N ASN A 48 -5.27 4.75 -1.31
CA ASN A 48 -6.08 3.58 -1.65
C ASN A 48 -7.28 3.93 -2.55
N LEU A 49 -7.93 5.07 -2.33
CA LEU A 49 -9.05 5.53 -3.16
C LEU A 49 -8.62 6.01 -4.56
N LYS A 50 -7.37 6.47 -4.69
CA LYS A 50 -6.80 6.94 -5.96
C LYS A 50 -6.07 5.84 -6.70
N THR A 51 -5.73 4.74 -6.03
CA THR A 51 -5.07 3.60 -6.63
C THR A 51 -6.10 2.70 -7.27
N ASP A 52 -5.97 2.51 -8.57
CA ASP A 52 -6.74 1.55 -9.33
C ASP A 52 -5.82 0.91 -10.37
N ILE A 53 -6.07 -0.36 -10.69
CA ILE A 53 -5.33 -1.10 -11.69
C ILE A 53 -6.31 -1.92 -12.52
N THR A 54 -5.96 -2.16 -13.78
CA THR A 54 -6.79 -2.97 -14.67
C THR A 54 -5.92 -3.94 -15.44
N ILE A 55 -6.23 -5.22 -15.39
CA ILE A 55 -5.61 -6.26 -16.19
C ILE A 55 -6.19 -6.13 -17.60
N THR A 56 -5.33 -5.81 -18.57
CA THR A 56 -5.75 -5.58 -19.95
C THR A 56 -5.61 -6.82 -20.81
N ASN A 57 -4.64 -7.68 -20.48
CA ASN A 57 -4.40 -8.91 -21.23
C ASN A 57 -3.72 -9.95 -20.35
N VAL A 58 -4.14 -11.21 -20.50
CA VAL A 58 -3.48 -12.37 -19.90
C VAL A 58 -3.29 -13.40 -20.99
N ASN A 59 -2.03 -13.78 -21.23
CA ASN A 59 -1.69 -14.76 -22.25
C ASN A 59 -0.75 -15.83 -21.66
N TYR A 60 -1.07 -17.10 -21.92
CA TYR A 60 -0.22 -18.22 -21.52
C TYR A 60 0.57 -18.74 -22.72
N ASN A 61 1.90 -18.82 -22.59
CA ASN A 61 2.77 -19.40 -23.59
C ASN A 61 3.02 -20.88 -23.29
N THR A 62 2.31 -21.76 -23.97
CA THR A 62 2.44 -23.22 -23.83
C THR A 62 3.81 -23.76 -24.27
N THR A 63 4.50 -23.07 -25.18
CA THR A 63 5.82 -23.48 -25.68
C THR A 63 6.93 -23.27 -24.64
N HIS A 64 6.83 -22.21 -23.84
CA HIS A 64 7.88 -21.79 -22.90
C HIS A 64 7.45 -21.84 -21.43
N ASN A 65 6.21 -22.26 -21.14
CA ASN A 65 5.62 -22.35 -19.80
C ASN A 65 5.74 -21.05 -18.99
N TYR A 66 5.30 -19.93 -19.57
CA TYR A 66 5.17 -18.69 -18.83
C TYR A 66 3.85 -17.99 -19.12
N THR A 67 3.32 -17.28 -18.12
CA THR A 67 2.14 -16.43 -18.25
C THR A 67 2.56 -14.97 -18.33
N THR A 68 2.13 -14.28 -19.36
CA THR A 68 2.31 -12.85 -19.52
C THR A 68 1.02 -12.14 -19.16
N ILE A 69 1.08 -11.26 -18.18
CA ILE A 69 -0.04 -10.46 -17.68
C ILE A 69 0.32 -9.00 -17.93
N THR A 70 -0.50 -8.29 -18.69
CA THR A 70 -0.37 -6.85 -18.90
C THR A 70 -1.37 -6.13 -18.02
N ILE A 71 -0.87 -5.17 -17.25
CA ILE A 71 -1.62 -4.45 -16.24
C ILE A 71 -1.47 -2.96 -16.52
N LEU A 72 -2.58 -2.24 -16.60
CA LEU A 72 -2.63 -0.79 -16.74
C LEU A 72 -2.84 -0.15 -15.37
N ASN A 73 -2.11 0.92 -15.06
CA ASN A 73 -2.38 1.76 -13.90
C ASN A 73 -3.49 2.75 -14.26
N SER A 74 -4.74 2.33 -14.07
CA SER A 74 -5.93 3.17 -14.29
C SER A 74 -6.15 4.21 -13.18
N GLY A 75 -5.38 4.11 -12.09
CA GLY A 75 -5.41 5.03 -10.96
C GLY A 75 -4.62 6.32 -11.20
N LYS A 76 -4.60 7.17 -10.17
CA LYS A 76 -3.85 8.44 -10.14
C LYS A 76 -2.61 8.39 -9.23
N THR A 77 -2.30 7.23 -8.68
CA THR A 77 -1.16 7.05 -7.79
C THR A 77 0.01 6.44 -8.53
N LYS A 78 1.21 6.92 -8.21
CA LYS A 78 2.46 6.28 -8.63
C LYS A 78 2.62 4.96 -7.86
N LEU A 79 2.91 3.89 -8.58
CA LEU A 79 3.06 2.55 -8.02
C LEU A 79 4.51 2.08 -8.13
N THR A 80 4.90 1.19 -7.21
CA THR A 80 6.19 0.53 -7.27
C THR A 80 5.99 -0.90 -7.73
N VAL A 81 6.61 -1.22 -8.86
CA VAL A 81 6.58 -2.54 -9.48
C VAL A 81 6.98 -3.64 -8.48
N ASN A 82 8.07 -3.43 -7.75
CA ASN A 82 8.56 -4.38 -6.74
C ASN A 82 7.64 -4.57 -5.52
N LEU A 83 6.62 -3.73 -5.34
CA LEU A 83 5.64 -3.86 -4.26
C LEU A 83 4.31 -4.48 -4.70
N THR A 84 4.22 -4.87 -5.98
CA THR A 84 3.03 -5.51 -6.55
C THR A 84 3.11 -7.03 -6.37
N ASP A 85 2.02 -7.64 -5.92
CA ASP A 85 1.87 -9.09 -5.78
C ASP A 85 0.95 -9.64 -6.88
N VAL A 86 1.29 -10.83 -7.38
CA VAL A 86 0.56 -11.52 -8.45
C VAL A 86 0.21 -12.90 -7.93
N PHE A 87 -1.05 -13.28 -8.14
CA PHE A 87 -1.61 -14.56 -7.75
C PHE A 87 -2.21 -15.24 -8.98
N ILE A 88 -2.02 -16.56 -9.09
CA ILE A 88 -2.74 -17.39 -10.04
C ILE A 88 -3.44 -18.48 -9.24
N ASP A 89 -4.76 -18.63 -9.41
CA ASP A 89 -5.61 -19.55 -8.66
C ASP A 89 -5.44 -19.45 -7.13
N GLY A 90 -5.19 -18.25 -6.64
CA GLY A 90 -4.95 -17.96 -5.23
C GLY A 90 -3.54 -18.26 -4.74
N LEU A 91 -2.65 -18.84 -5.56
CA LEU A 91 -1.24 -19.04 -5.22
C LEU A 91 -0.43 -17.77 -5.50
N ARG A 92 0.25 -17.28 -4.47
CA ARG A 92 1.11 -16.08 -4.57
C ARG A 92 2.47 -16.44 -5.17
N TYR A 93 2.86 -15.75 -6.22
CA TYR A 93 4.22 -15.85 -6.76
C TYR A 93 5.18 -14.92 -6.02
N LEU A 94 6.36 -15.45 -5.68
CA LEU A 94 7.41 -14.69 -4.99
C LEU A 94 7.98 -13.60 -5.90
N ARG A 95 8.46 -12.52 -5.28
CA ARG A 95 9.07 -11.37 -5.97
C ARG A 95 10.55 -11.66 -6.27
N ASN A 96 10.82 -12.75 -6.97
CA ASN A 96 12.16 -13.14 -7.39
C ASN A 96 12.17 -13.40 -8.90
N THR A 97 13.32 -13.17 -9.53
CA THR A 97 13.49 -13.32 -10.99
C THR A 97 13.25 -14.73 -11.49
N THR A 98 13.26 -15.74 -10.61
CA THR A 98 13.01 -17.14 -10.95
C THR A 98 11.53 -17.50 -10.98
N ALA A 99 10.68 -16.91 -10.13
CA ALA A 99 9.24 -17.17 -10.15
C ALA A 99 8.47 -16.12 -10.96
N ARG A 100 8.92 -14.85 -10.94
CA ARG A 100 8.24 -13.76 -11.63
C ARG A 100 9.17 -12.61 -11.98
N ASN A 101 9.09 -12.13 -13.22
CA ASN A 101 9.61 -10.82 -13.60
C ASN A 101 8.46 -9.81 -13.75
N LEU A 102 8.62 -8.59 -13.25
CA LEU A 102 7.64 -7.52 -13.42
C LEU A 102 8.39 -6.26 -13.81
N SER A 103 8.01 -5.66 -14.94
CA SER A 103 8.64 -4.46 -15.48
C SER A 103 7.60 -3.52 -16.10
N VAL A 104 7.80 -2.21 -15.97
CA VAL A 104 7.00 -1.24 -16.73
C VAL A 104 7.32 -1.40 -18.20
N LEU A 105 6.29 -1.49 -19.05
CA LEU A 105 6.49 -1.51 -20.49
C LEU A 105 6.99 -0.14 -20.95
N ASN A 106 7.94 -0.15 -21.88
CA ASN A 106 8.43 1.08 -22.47
C ASN A 106 7.32 1.72 -23.30
N ASP A 107 6.58 2.64 -22.71
CA ASP A 107 5.74 3.57 -23.46
C ASP A 107 6.58 4.79 -23.90
N THR A 108 6.06 5.51 -24.88
CA THR A 108 6.58 6.77 -25.41
C THR A 108 6.82 7.85 -24.35
N GLU A 109 6.18 7.74 -23.17
CA GLU A 109 6.23 8.72 -22.09
C GLU A 109 6.78 8.14 -20.77
N LEU A 110 7.86 7.35 -20.81
CA LEU A 110 8.47 6.83 -19.59
C LEU A 110 9.10 7.98 -18.77
N VAL A 111 8.34 8.56 -17.85
CA VAL A 111 8.75 9.76 -17.10
C VAL A 111 9.77 9.40 -16.02
N ASN A 112 9.57 8.29 -15.32
CA ASN A 112 10.39 7.86 -14.19
C ASN A 112 10.77 6.37 -14.29
N PRO A 113 11.99 6.03 -14.74
CA PRO A 113 12.43 4.65 -14.85
C PRO A 113 12.29 3.87 -13.54
N GLY A 114 11.49 2.80 -13.55
CA GLY A 114 11.27 1.91 -12.40
C GLY A 114 10.12 2.32 -11.46
N ILE A 115 9.51 3.49 -11.68
CA ILE A 115 8.23 3.85 -11.08
C ILE A 115 7.15 3.60 -12.12
N TRP A 116 6.03 3.02 -11.69
CA TRP A 116 4.88 2.78 -12.54
C TRP A 116 3.92 3.97 -12.36
N ASP A 117 4.01 4.92 -13.29
CA ASP A 117 3.20 6.14 -13.27
C ASP A 117 1.74 5.85 -13.68
N PRO A 118 0.80 6.76 -13.38
CA PRO A 118 -0.57 6.70 -13.91
C PRO A 118 -0.59 6.57 -15.43
N ASP A 119 -1.58 5.84 -15.96
CA ASP A 119 -1.80 5.57 -17.39
C ASP A 119 -0.71 4.73 -18.08
N GLU A 120 0.39 4.38 -17.40
CA GLU A 120 1.39 3.46 -17.90
C GLU A 120 0.95 1.99 -17.73
N SER A 121 1.49 1.11 -18.57
CA SER A 121 1.28 -0.34 -18.47
C SER A 121 2.52 -1.06 -17.95
N ALA A 122 2.33 -2.00 -17.04
CA ALA A 122 3.35 -2.94 -16.59
C ALA A 122 3.08 -4.35 -17.11
N GLN A 123 4.15 -5.11 -17.33
CA GLN A 123 4.09 -6.50 -17.74
C GLN A 123 4.64 -7.39 -16.63
N ALA A 124 3.83 -8.36 -16.20
CA ALA A 124 4.22 -9.45 -15.31
C ALA A 124 4.44 -10.71 -16.15
N ILE A 125 5.60 -11.34 -16.00
CA ILE A 125 5.90 -12.65 -16.54
C ILE A 125 6.03 -13.59 -15.35
N VAL A 126 5.13 -14.56 -15.25
CA VAL A 126 5.18 -15.62 -14.24
C VAL A 126 5.73 -16.88 -14.90
N TYR A 127 6.83 -17.41 -14.36
CA TYR A 127 7.48 -18.62 -14.85
C TYR A 127 6.94 -19.82 -14.09
N ASP A 128 5.84 -20.38 -14.59
CA ASP A 128 5.24 -21.58 -14.01
C ASP A 128 4.48 -22.37 -15.07
N HIS A 129 4.45 -23.69 -14.87
CA HIS A 129 3.64 -24.56 -15.70
C HIS A 129 2.21 -24.58 -15.16
N ILE A 130 1.27 -24.15 -16.00
CA ILE A 130 -0.15 -24.12 -15.68
C ILE A 130 -0.82 -25.14 -16.59
N GLY A 131 -1.64 -26.00 -15.99
CA GLY A 131 -2.38 -27.03 -16.72
C GLY A 131 -3.40 -26.44 -17.69
N ALA A 132 -3.98 -27.30 -18.55
CA ALA A 132 -5.14 -26.90 -19.34
C ALA A 132 -6.36 -26.67 -18.42
N GLY A 133 -7.15 -25.65 -18.72
CA GLY A 133 -8.29 -25.28 -17.88
C GLY A 133 -8.54 -23.77 -17.81
N THR A 134 -9.51 -23.38 -16.99
CA THR A 134 -9.78 -21.98 -16.66
C THR A 134 -9.05 -21.62 -15.38
N HIS A 135 -8.25 -20.56 -15.45
CA HIS A 135 -7.41 -20.07 -14.37
C HIS A 135 -7.76 -18.62 -14.07
N THR A 136 -7.54 -18.22 -12.83
CA THR A 136 -7.82 -16.85 -12.35
C THR A 136 -6.53 -16.15 -11.99
N VAL A 137 -6.33 -14.96 -12.54
CA VAL A 137 -5.23 -14.07 -12.15
C VAL A 137 -5.78 -13.02 -11.22
N THR A 138 -5.05 -12.75 -10.14
CA THR A 138 -5.30 -11.61 -9.27
C THR A 138 -4.02 -10.82 -9.11
N VAL A 139 -4.10 -9.52 -9.32
CA VAL A 139 -2.99 -8.59 -9.09
C VAL A 139 -3.37 -7.65 -7.97
N THR A 140 -2.45 -7.38 -7.04
CA THR A 140 -2.66 -6.40 -5.97
C THR A 140 -1.45 -5.51 -5.80
N THR A 141 -1.70 -4.27 -5.43
CA THR A 141 -0.70 -3.21 -5.29
C THR A 141 -0.48 -2.82 -3.82
N GLN A 142 0.55 -2.01 -3.57
CA GLN A 142 0.95 -1.56 -2.23
C GLN A 142 -0.12 -0.71 -1.50
N TYR A 143 -1.06 -0.12 -2.23
CA TYR A 143 -2.15 0.71 -1.69
C TYR A 143 -3.52 0.02 -1.85
N GLY A 144 -3.53 -1.31 -2.02
CA GLY A 144 -4.77 -2.09 -2.01
C GLY A 144 -5.60 -2.03 -3.31
N GLY A 145 -5.12 -1.35 -4.35
CA GLY A 145 -5.68 -1.51 -5.70
C GLY A 145 -5.51 -2.96 -6.14
N LYS A 146 -6.61 -3.58 -6.57
CA LYS A 146 -6.70 -4.99 -6.88
C LYS A 146 -7.56 -5.18 -8.11
N ASP A 147 -7.13 -6.06 -9.00
CA ASP A 147 -7.95 -6.52 -10.11
C ASP A 147 -7.89 -8.04 -10.25
N LEU A 148 -8.94 -8.61 -10.85
CA LEU A 148 -9.11 -10.03 -11.07
C LEU A 148 -9.58 -10.27 -12.49
N ASP A 149 -8.89 -11.18 -13.19
CA ASP A 149 -9.26 -11.62 -14.53
C ASP A 149 -9.18 -13.15 -14.62
N SER A 150 -9.88 -13.72 -15.60
CA SER A 150 -9.88 -15.16 -15.87
C SER A 150 -9.41 -15.45 -17.28
N PHE A 151 -8.53 -16.44 -17.43
CA PHE A 151 -8.01 -16.87 -18.71
C PHE A 151 -8.14 -18.39 -18.85
N SER A 152 -8.34 -18.86 -20.07
CA SER A 152 -8.46 -20.28 -20.37
C SER A 152 -7.29 -20.75 -21.21
N ILE A 153 -6.67 -21.86 -20.80
CA ILE A 153 -5.64 -22.57 -21.55
C ILE A 153 -6.31 -23.75 -22.26
N ALA A 154 -6.15 -23.79 -23.59
CA ALA A 154 -6.65 -24.85 -24.45
C ALA A 154 -5.68 -26.04 -24.55
#